data_AF-A0A8H5CID4-F1
#
_entry.id   AF-A0A8H5CID4-F1
#
_cell.length_a   1.000
_cell.length_b   1.000
_cell.length_c   1.000
_cell.angle_alpha   90.00
_cell.angle_beta   90.00
_cell.angle_gamma   90.00
#
_symmetry.space_group_name_H-M   'P 1'
#
loop_
_entity.id
_entity.type
_entity.pdbx_description
1 polymer ?
#
loop_
_entity_poly.entity_id
_entity_poly.type
_entity_poly.pdbx_seq_one_letter_code
_entity_poly.pdbx_strand_id
1 'polypeptide(L)'
;MNGMQQQGQPGTPMSVQQPQHDVVSGEQYRYALTNFRIAHEKVEQQRQQLEEQEKVVAQLKGRIALLEGSSGSIVKGHNGNSIDDFSIKNAASQLDKLINRWASDIVREPPTPASFICAAILNDLVAGLEEEEVAATPMQLQCYLRHALSESISEGIINCLIVTNSMEANVQLTRIHEHLFARNPTVACVWRRQTFSAAVESCTPDMSLSILYEQLPSLMKVLTGKLPTAGGISIIDSAYAFSRMLHGAAASSAATADAFYRAFVPELGSALYPRQIELVKRCLKSERGEIDRVGATIFPGLVKISRGPTAPNGEVGENTHTVVRRAQVICECAMGGVPRTSAQSPDLGAAPGPEQMQPGNNTLGMY
;
A
#
# COMPACT_ATOMS: atom_id res chain seq x y z
N MET A 1 47.40 -65.33 30.09
CA MET A 1 48.56 -66.08 30.64
C MET A 1 49.45 -66.48 29.49
N ASN A 2 50.72 -66.06 29.57
CA ASN A 2 51.94 -66.50 28.88
C ASN A 2 51.92 -66.45 27.33
N GLY A 3 52.70 -65.64 26.61
CA GLY A 3 53.96 -64.97 26.92
C GLY A 3 55.15 -65.77 26.38
N MET A 4 55.76 -65.32 25.27
CA MET A 4 57.23 -65.21 25.13
C MET A 4 57.64 -64.46 23.85
N GLN A 5 58.58 -63.56 24.05
CA GLN A 5 59.28 -62.69 23.09
C GLN A 5 60.36 -63.46 22.32
N GLN A 6 60.73 -62.99 21.12
CA GLN A 6 62.12 -62.56 20.89
C GLN A 6 62.26 -61.57 19.73
N GLN A 7 63.21 -60.65 19.92
CA GLN A 7 63.50 -59.42 19.21
C GLN A 7 64.39 -59.62 17.96
N GLY A 8 64.34 -58.64 17.05
CA GLY A 8 65.40 -58.38 16.07
C GLY A 8 64.99 -57.42 14.95
N GLN A 9 65.14 -56.11 15.16
CA GLN A 9 65.18 -55.06 14.11
C GLN A 9 66.64 -54.85 13.61
N PRO A 10 66.97 -54.05 12.57
CA PRO A 10 66.15 -53.12 11.75
C PRO A 10 66.40 -53.18 10.21
N GLY A 11 65.61 -52.42 9.43
CA GLY A 11 66.05 -51.92 8.10
C GLY A 11 64.94 -51.75 7.06
N THR A 12 64.29 -50.58 7.03
CA THR A 12 63.50 -50.06 5.89
C THR A 12 64.35 -49.94 4.62
N PRO A 13 63.72 -49.98 3.42
CA PRO A 13 63.34 -48.70 2.83
C PRO A 13 61.87 -48.66 2.39
N MET A 14 61.33 -47.45 2.48
CA MET A 14 60.01 -47.07 2.01
C MET A 14 59.88 -47.28 0.49
N SER A 15 58.83 -47.98 0.05
CA SER A 15 58.27 -47.76 -1.28
C SER A 15 57.28 -46.61 -1.19
N VAL A 16 57.74 -45.45 -1.67
CA VAL A 16 57.02 -44.20 -1.84
C VAL A 16 55.73 -44.43 -2.63
N GLN A 17 54.62 -43.95 -2.07
CA GLN A 17 53.35 -43.73 -2.73
C GLN A 17 53.58 -42.75 -3.90
N GLN A 18 53.55 -43.25 -5.13
CA GLN A 18 53.64 -42.41 -6.32
C GLN A 18 52.44 -41.45 -6.35
N PRO A 19 52.66 -40.12 -6.44
CA PRO A 19 51.59 -39.20 -6.74
C PRO A 19 51.11 -39.48 -8.17
N GLN A 20 49.83 -39.78 -8.35
CA GLN A 20 49.19 -39.75 -9.66
C GLN A 20 49.34 -38.32 -10.20
N HIS A 21 50.30 -38.11 -11.10
CA HIS A 21 50.32 -36.93 -11.95
C HIS A 21 49.17 -37.05 -12.94
N ASP A 22 48.14 -36.25 -12.73
CA ASP A 22 47.07 -36.03 -13.69
C ASP A 22 47.65 -35.22 -14.87
N VAL A 23 48.27 -35.92 -15.82
CA VAL A 23 48.96 -35.30 -16.95
C VAL A 23 47.92 -34.91 -18.00
N VAL A 24 47.48 -33.64 -17.92
CA VAL A 24 46.60 -33.03 -18.91
C VAL A 24 47.33 -32.96 -20.26
N SER A 25 46.68 -33.40 -21.34
CA SER A 25 47.28 -33.36 -22.68
C SER A 25 47.60 -31.92 -23.10
N GLY A 26 48.67 -31.72 -23.86
CA GLY A 26 49.09 -30.37 -24.30
C GLY A 26 48.02 -29.62 -25.09
N GLU A 27 47.09 -30.34 -25.71
CA GLU A 27 45.93 -29.77 -26.42
C GLU A 27 44.86 -29.25 -25.46
N GLN A 28 44.54 -30.01 -24.39
CA GLN A 28 43.65 -29.56 -23.32
C GLN A 28 44.22 -28.35 -22.57
N TYR A 29 45.54 -28.29 -22.36
CA TYR A 29 46.19 -27.13 -21.75
C TYR A 29 46.06 -25.87 -22.62
N ARG A 30 46.29 -25.97 -23.93
CA ARG A 30 46.12 -24.85 -24.87
C ARG A 30 44.67 -24.40 -24.99
N TYR A 31 43.73 -25.35 -25.00
CA TYR A 31 42.29 -25.06 -25.00
C TYR A 31 41.86 -24.31 -23.72
N ALA A 32 42.31 -24.77 -22.55
CA ALA A 32 42.04 -24.13 -21.27
C ALA A 32 42.59 -22.70 -21.21
N LEU A 33 43.83 -22.47 -21.67
CA LEU A 33 44.41 -21.12 -21.73
C LEU A 33 43.64 -20.19 -22.68
N THR A 34 43.19 -20.71 -23.82
CA THR A 34 42.39 -19.95 -24.78
C THR A 34 41.05 -19.55 -24.17
N ASN A 35 40.37 -20.48 -23.50
CA ASN A 35 39.12 -20.19 -22.79
C ASN A 35 39.32 -19.22 -21.63
N PHE A 36 40.42 -19.34 -20.87
CA PHE A 36 40.73 -18.40 -19.79
C PHE A 36 40.95 -16.98 -20.33
N ARG A 37 41.69 -16.85 -21.45
CA ARG A 37 41.88 -15.56 -22.13
C ARG A 37 40.54 -14.98 -22.58
N ILE A 38 39.70 -15.77 -23.25
CA ILE A 38 38.38 -15.31 -23.73
C ILE A 38 37.48 -14.92 -22.56
N ALA A 39 37.46 -15.70 -21.48
CA ALA A 39 36.67 -15.41 -20.28
C ALA A 39 37.15 -14.10 -19.62
N HIS A 40 38.47 -13.93 -19.45
CA HIS A 40 39.03 -12.71 -18.87
C HIS A 40 38.75 -11.48 -19.74
N GLU A 41 38.86 -11.60 -21.05
CA GLU A 41 38.53 -10.53 -21.99
C GLU A 41 37.04 -10.16 -21.92
N LYS A 42 36.14 -11.15 -21.82
CA LYS A 42 34.71 -10.90 -21.61
C LYS A 42 34.40 -10.24 -20.27
N VAL A 43 35.07 -10.65 -19.19
CA VAL A 43 34.92 -10.02 -17.86
C VAL A 43 35.39 -8.58 -17.91
N GLU A 44 36.49 -8.29 -18.58
CA GLU A 44 37.00 -6.92 -18.71
C GLU A 44 36.06 -6.04 -19.57
N GLN A 45 35.51 -6.60 -20.65
CA GLN A 45 34.47 -5.91 -21.44
C GLN A 45 33.21 -5.62 -20.61
N GLN A 46 32.75 -6.59 -19.80
CA GLN A 46 31.62 -6.37 -18.89
C GLN A 46 31.93 -5.30 -17.84
N ARG A 47 33.15 -5.28 -17.30
CA ARG A 47 33.60 -4.24 -16.35
C ARG A 47 33.54 -2.84 -16.98
N GLN A 48 34.04 -2.71 -18.22
CA GLN A 48 34.02 -1.43 -18.94
C GLN A 48 32.59 -0.96 -19.25
N GLN A 49 31.70 -1.87 -19.66
CA GLN A 49 30.29 -1.56 -19.87
C GLN A 49 29.59 -1.10 -18.59
N LEU A 50 29.88 -1.74 -17.45
CA LEU A 50 29.35 -1.32 -16.16
C LEU A 50 29.85 0.07 -15.76
N GLU A 51 31.15 0.35 -15.95
CA GLU A 51 31.73 1.65 -15.65
C GLU A 51 31.12 2.78 -16.52
N GLU A 52 30.84 2.50 -17.79
CA GLU A 52 30.18 3.43 -18.70
C GLU A 52 28.69 3.64 -18.32
N GLN A 53 27.99 2.58 -17.96
CA GLN A 53 26.63 2.68 -17.41
C GLN A 53 26.60 3.53 -16.14
N GLU A 54 27.56 3.35 -15.23
CA GLU A 54 27.66 4.16 -14.00
C GLU A 54 27.86 5.65 -14.31
N LYS A 55 28.69 5.99 -15.31
CA LYS A 55 28.87 7.37 -15.78
C LYS A 55 27.58 7.96 -16.35
N VAL A 56 26.87 7.23 -17.18
CA VAL A 56 25.57 7.67 -17.75
C VAL A 56 24.53 7.84 -16.63
N VAL A 57 24.45 6.90 -15.69
CA VAL A 57 23.58 6.98 -14.52
C VAL A 57 23.91 8.21 -13.68
N ALA A 58 25.19 8.52 -13.46
CA ALA A 58 25.61 9.71 -12.72
C ALA A 58 25.23 11.02 -13.43
N GLN A 59 25.36 11.08 -14.77
CA GLN A 59 24.94 12.24 -15.56
C GLN A 59 23.42 12.43 -15.54
N LEU A 60 22.66 11.33 -15.69
CA LEU A 60 21.19 11.36 -15.58
C LEU A 60 20.75 11.81 -14.18
N LYS A 61 21.40 11.31 -13.12
CA LYS A 61 21.19 11.76 -11.73
C LYS A 61 21.46 13.26 -11.58
N GLY A 62 22.56 13.76 -12.13
CA GLY A 62 22.90 15.19 -12.08
C GLY A 62 21.86 16.07 -12.80
N ARG A 63 21.36 15.62 -13.96
CA ARG A 63 20.27 16.31 -14.67
C ARG A 63 18.95 16.27 -13.90
N ILE A 64 18.61 15.14 -13.27
CA ILE A 64 17.42 15.01 -12.42
C ILE A 64 17.53 15.99 -11.24
N ALA A 65 18.64 16.00 -10.50
CA ALA A 65 18.84 16.89 -9.35
C ALA A 65 18.74 18.39 -9.71
N LEU A 66 19.20 18.74 -10.91
CA LEU A 66 19.09 20.10 -11.46
C LEU A 66 17.66 20.44 -11.86
N LEU A 67 16.93 19.50 -12.48
CA LEU A 67 15.50 19.66 -12.81
C LEU A 67 14.60 19.65 -11.56
N GLU A 68 15.02 18.98 -10.49
CA GLU A 68 14.35 18.95 -9.19
C GLU A 68 14.53 20.24 -8.38
N GLY A 69 15.37 21.18 -8.82
CA GLY A 69 15.50 22.49 -8.19
C GLY A 69 16.32 22.49 -6.89
N SER A 70 17.36 21.65 -6.80
CA SER A 70 18.27 21.61 -5.62
C SER A 70 19.08 22.90 -5.38
N SER A 71 18.87 23.95 -6.19
CA SER A 71 19.53 25.24 -6.06
C SER A 71 18.60 26.27 -5.43
N GLY A 72 18.55 26.33 -4.10
CA GLY A 72 18.42 27.62 -3.42
C GLY A 72 17.27 27.86 -2.44
N SER A 73 16.24 27.01 -2.33
CA SER A 73 15.23 27.18 -1.27
C SER A 73 14.50 25.88 -0.99
N ILE A 74 15.10 25.02 -0.18
CA ILE A 74 14.36 23.94 0.45
C ILE A 74 14.32 24.29 1.93
N VAL A 75 13.14 24.71 2.38
CA VAL A 75 12.74 24.63 3.79
C VAL A 75 13.17 23.25 4.25
N LYS A 76 14.22 23.19 5.08
CA LYS A 76 14.69 21.96 5.71
C LYS A 76 13.58 21.46 6.62
N GLY A 77 12.62 20.73 6.03
CA GLY A 77 11.80 19.79 6.76
C GLY A 77 12.75 18.86 7.50
N HIS A 78 12.57 18.77 8.81
CA HIS A 78 13.36 17.96 9.70
C HIS A 78 13.40 16.52 9.14
N ASN A 79 14.59 16.07 8.72
CA ASN A 79 14.93 14.75 8.17
C ASN A 79 14.71 14.55 6.65
N GLY A 80 15.77 14.81 5.88
CA GLY A 80 15.92 14.34 4.49
C GLY A 80 16.18 12.83 4.37
N ASN A 81 15.52 12.01 5.19
CA ASN A 81 15.63 10.56 5.15
C ASN A 81 14.61 9.97 4.18
N SER A 82 15.01 8.95 3.43
CA SER A 82 14.11 8.06 2.70
C SER A 82 13.01 7.57 3.64
N ILE A 83 11.75 7.65 3.21
CA ILE A 83 10.64 7.04 3.96
C ILE A 83 10.82 5.53 3.90
N ASP A 84 11.03 4.93 5.06
CA ASP A 84 11.07 3.48 5.24
C ASP A 84 9.76 2.96 5.86
N ASP A 85 9.53 1.66 5.77
CA ASP A 85 8.34 1.01 6.31
C ASP A 85 8.20 1.23 7.83
N PHE A 86 9.31 1.45 8.55
CA PHE A 86 9.30 1.73 9.98
C PHE A 86 8.71 3.10 10.30
N SER A 87 9.13 4.13 9.56
CA SER A 87 8.60 5.49 9.68
C SER A 87 7.10 5.54 9.35
N ILE A 88 6.68 4.85 8.30
CA ILE A 88 5.24 4.70 7.94
C ILE A 88 4.48 4.04 9.10
N LYS A 89 4.98 2.91 9.62
CA LYS A 89 4.34 2.18 10.72
C LYS A 89 4.20 3.03 11.98
N ASN A 90 5.25 3.78 12.35
CA ASN A 90 5.26 4.61 13.55
C ASN A 90 4.28 5.78 13.43
N ALA A 91 4.35 6.55 12.34
CA ALA A 91 3.45 7.69 12.11
C ALA A 91 1.98 7.25 12.02
N ALA A 92 1.71 6.15 11.31
CA ALA A 92 0.38 5.56 11.24
C ALA A 92 -0.12 5.07 12.62
N SER A 93 0.76 4.51 13.46
CA SER A 93 0.37 4.12 14.83
C SER A 93 0.03 5.33 15.72
N GLN A 94 0.72 6.46 15.56
CA GLN A 94 0.38 7.68 16.29
C GLN A 94 -0.99 8.21 15.85
N LEU A 95 -1.25 8.23 14.54
CA LEU A 95 -2.54 8.65 14.01
C LEU A 95 -3.68 7.72 14.47
N ASP A 96 -3.49 6.40 14.44
CA ASP A 96 -4.45 5.41 14.96
C ASP A 96 -4.79 5.65 16.45
N LYS A 97 -3.77 5.95 17.27
CA LYS A 97 -3.99 6.27 18.70
C LYS A 97 -4.86 7.52 18.89
N LEU A 98 -4.66 8.56 18.06
CA LEU A 98 -5.47 9.78 18.11
C LEU A 98 -6.92 9.48 17.69
N ILE A 99 -7.12 8.76 16.57
CA ILE A 99 -8.43 8.32 16.09
C ILE A 99 -9.17 7.50 17.15
N ASN A 100 -8.49 6.52 17.75
CA ASN A 100 -9.07 5.67 18.78
C ASN A 100 -9.45 6.46 20.04
N ARG A 101 -8.60 7.41 20.46
CA ARG A 101 -8.86 8.26 21.62
C ARG A 101 -10.07 9.15 21.39
N TRP A 102 -10.13 9.84 20.25
CA TRP A 102 -11.28 10.66 19.88
C TRP A 102 -12.58 9.85 19.84
N ALA A 103 -12.58 8.68 19.17
CA ALA A 103 -13.76 7.82 19.13
C ALA A 103 -14.19 7.36 20.53
N SER A 104 -13.22 7.05 21.42
CA SER A 104 -13.50 6.69 22.82
C SER A 104 -14.10 7.86 23.60
N ASP A 105 -13.60 9.08 23.38
CA ASP A 105 -14.10 10.28 24.05
C ASP A 105 -15.54 10.59 23.61
N ILE A 106 -15.88 10.45 22.32
CA ILE A 106 -17.26 10.59 21.82
C ILE A 106 -18.18 9.52 22.41
N VAL A 107 -17.72 8.27 22.54
CA VAL A 107 -18.53 7.20 23.16
C VAL A 107 -18.76 7.45 24.66
N ARG A 108 -17.76 8.01 25.36
CA ARG A 108 -17.86 8.33 26.79
C ARG A 108 -18.80 9.51 27.05
N GLU A 109 -18.75 10.53 26.20
CA GLU A 109 -19.52 11.76 26.34
C GLU A 109 -20.11 12.16 24.97
N PRO A 110 -21.15 11.44 24.52
CA PRO A 110 -21.70 11.66 23.19
C PRO A 110 -22.48 12.97 23.15
N PRO A 111 -22.28 13.83 22.13
CA PRO A 111 -22.95 15.13 22.04
C PRO A 111 -24.46 15.00 21.77
N THR A 112 -24.87 13.86 21.24
CA THR A 112 -26.26 13.47 20.93
C THR A 112 -26.41 11.97 21.20
N PRO A 113 -27.62 11.40 21.24
CA PRO A 113 -27.77 9.96 21.47
C PRO A 113 -27.01 9.13 20.43
N ALA A 114 -26.33 8.07 20.91
CA ALA A 114 -25.43 7.22 20.12
C ALA A 114 -26.07 6.68 18.83
N SER A 115 -27.38 6.46 18.86
CA SER A 115 -28.16 5.93 17.76
C SER A 115 -28.31 6.90 16.58
N PHE A 116 -28.44 8.19 16.85
CA PHE A 116 -28.40 9.25 15.81
C PHE A 116 -27.00 9.41 15.22
N ILE A 117 -25.95 9.30 16.05
CA ILE A 117 -24.57 9.35 15.56
C ILE A 117 -24.30 8.18 14.62
N CYS A 118 -24.74 6.96 14.99
CA CYS A 118 -24.58 5.78 14.14
C CYS A 118 -25.36 5.90 12.83
N ALA A 119 -26.60 6.37 12.88
CA ALA A 119 -27.41 6.60 11.69
C ALA A 119 -26.72 7.60 10.74
N ALA A 120 -26.26 8.74 11.27
CA ALA A 120 -25.55 9.74 10.50
C ALA A 120 -24.27 9.20 9.84
N ILE A 121 -23.47 8.41 10.57
CA ILE A 121 -22.30 7.75 10.00
C ILE A 121 -22.70 6.83 8.85
N LEU A 122 -23.69 5.95 9.06
CA LEU A 122 -24.07 4.97 8.04
C LEU A 122 -24.71 5.61 6.81
N ASN A 123 -25.45 6.72 6.95
CA ASN A 123 -25.99 7.48 5.82
C ASN A 123 -24.88 8.13 4.97
N ASP A 124 -23.76 8.51 5.60
CA ASP A 124 -22.60 9.05 4.87
C ASP A 124 -21.80 7.93 4.16
N LEU A 125 -21.72 6.74 4.74
CA LEU A 125 -20.88 5.63 4.25
C LEU A 125 -21.59 4.67 3.29
N VAL A 126 -22.90 4.48 3.43
CA VAL A 126 -23.66 3.50 2.67
C VAL A 126 -24.60 4.23 1.73
N ALA A 127 -24.25 4.24 0.44
CA ALA A 127 -25.04 4.90 -0.58
C ALA A 127 -26.49 4.37 -0.61
N GLY A 128 -27.45 5.29 -0.52
CA GLY A 128 -28.89 4.96 -0.55
C GLY A 128 -29.46 4.47 0.78
N LEU A 129 -28.68 4.48 1.87
CA LEU A 129 -29.20 4.28 3.21
C LEU A 129 -29.75 5.61 3.74
N GLU A 130 -31.01 5.61 4.19
CA GLU A 130 -31.65 6.76 4.83
C GLU A 130 -32.29 6.30 6.13
N GLU A 131 -31.49 6.17 7.17
CA GLU A 131 -31.94 5.81 8.51
C GLU A 131 -31.88 7.03 9.42
N GLU A 132 -32.93 7.28 10.21
CA GLU A 132 -32.92 8.36 11.22
C GLU A 132 -32.25 7.93 12.52
N GLU A 133 -32.40 6.65 12.89
CA GLU A 133 -31.89 6.10 14.14
C GLU A 133 -31.44 4.65 13.96
N VAL A 134 -30.21 4.34 14.38
CA VAL A 134 -29.67 2.97 14.32
C VAL A 134 -29.28 2.53 15.72
N ALA A 135 -29.96 1.52 16.25
CA ALA A 135 -29.60 0.92 17.52
C ALA A 135 -28.19 0.30 17.43
N ALA A 136 -27.25 0.84 18.21
CA ALA A 136 -25.87 0.41 18.22
C ALA A 136 -25.32 0.35 19.64
N THR A 137 -24.49 -0.66 19.90
CA THR A 137 -23.72 -0.75 21.13
C THR A 137 -22.61 0.30 21.15
N PRO A 138 -22.08 0.69 22.33
CA PRO A 138 -20.92 1.59 22.43
C PRO A 138 -19.72 1.13 21.60
N MET A 139 -19.50 -0.19 21.52
CA MET A 139 -18.45 -0.79 20.69
C MET A 139 -18.68 -0.53 19.20
N GLN A 140 -19.91 -0.71 18.70
CA GLN A 140 -20.26 -0.45 17.31
C GLN A 140 -20.09 1.03 16.98
N LEU A 141 -20.58 1.93 17.82
CA LEU A 141 -20.39 3.37 17.64
C LEU A 141 -18.89 3.72 17.54
N GLN A 142 -18.06 3.20 18.46
CA GLN A 142 -16.62 3.43 18.41
C GLN A 142 -16.00 2.93 17.08
N CYS A 143 -16.40 1.76 16.62
CA CYS A 143 -15.90 1.17 15.38
C CYS A 143 -16.32 1.98 14.15
N TYR A 144 -17.58 2.41 14.09
CA TYR A 144 -18.10 3.23 12.99
C TYR A 144 -17.45 4.62 12.94
N LEU A 145 -17.22 5.26 14.09
CA LEU A 145 -16.49 6.53 14.15
C LEU A 145 -15.06 6.38 13.58
N ARG A 146 -14.37 5.30 13.93
CA ARG A 146 -13.02 5.02 13.40
C ARG A 146 -13.02 4.71 11.91
N HIS A 147 -14.05 4.01 11.42
CA HIS A 147 -14.22 3.74 9.99
C HIS A 147 -14.46 5.04 9.22
N ALA A 148 -15.43 5.84 9.64
CA ALA A 148 -15.76 7.12 9.02
C ALA A 148 -14.54 8.05 8.91
N LEU A 149 -13.77 8.16 10.01
CA LEU A 149 -12.57 8.99 10.01
C LEU A 149 -11.42 8.39 9.18
N SER A 150 -11.30 7.06 9.15
CA SER A 150 -10.33 6.37 8.28
C SER A 150 -10.63 6.63 6.80
N GLU A 151 -11.91 6.63 6.42
CA GLU A 151 -12.35 6.91 5.05
C GLU A 151 -12.13 8.36 4.68
N SER A 152 -12.49 9.29 5.57
CA SER A 152 -12.22 10.73 5.38
C SER A 152 -10.74 11.04 5.21
N ILE A 153 -9.86 10.35 5.98
CA ILE A 153 -8.41 10.51 5.85
C ILE A 153 -7.91 9.88 4.54
N SER A 154 -8.46 8.72 4.15
CA SER A 154 -8.10 8.06 2.89
C SER A 154 -8.40 8.98 1.71
N GLU A 155 -9.67 9.36 1.53
CA GLU A 155 -10.14 10.08 0.35
C GLU A 155 -9.83 11.58 0.42
N GLY A 156 -10.09 12.20 1.56
CA GLY A 156 -9.97 13.65 1.72
C GLY A 156 -8.54 14.17 1.95
N ILE A 157 -7.56 13.30 2.28
CA ILE A 157 -6.22 13.75 2.70
C ILE A 157 -5.07 12.99 2.04
N ILE A 158 -5.10 11.65 2.03
CA ILE A 158 -4.01 10.86 1.45
C ILE A 158 -4.18 10.80 -0.07
N ASN A 159 -5.38 10.48 -0.54
CA ASN A 159 -5.67 10.32 -1.96
C ASN A 159 -5.95 11.67 -2.66
N CYS A 160 -6.42 12.68 -1.93
CA CYS A 160 -6.54 14.06 -2.42
C CYS A 160 -5.29 14.85 -2.02
N LEU A 161 -4.42 15.18 -2.98
CA LEU A 161 -3.19 15.92 -2.74
C LEU A 161 -3.50 17.35 -2.26
N ILE A 162 -3.58 17.56 -0.94
CA ILE A 162 -3.86 18.88 -0.36
C ILE A 162 -2.66 19.80 -0.57
N VAL A 163 -2.78 20.71 -1.52
CA VAL A 163 -1.72 21.67 -1.89
C VAL A 163 -2.14 23.09 -1.54
N THR A 164 -3.41 23.41 -1.74
CA THR A 164 -3.98 24.75 -1.56
C THR A 164 -5.12 24.73 -0.55
N ASN A 165 -5.62 25.90 -0.18
CA ASN A 165 -6.84 26.05 0.61
C ASN A 165 -8.13 25.84 -0.19
N SER A 166 -8.05 25.62 -1.51
CA SER A 166 -9.19 25.31 -2.36
C SER A 166 -9.28 23.81 -2.61
N MET A 167 -10.37 23.21 -2.14
CA MET A 167 -10.63 21.78 -2.34
C MET A 167 -10.77 21.44 -3.83
N GLU A 168 -11.53 22.24 -4.58
CA GLU A 168 -11.69 22.05 -6.02
C GLU A 168 -10.34 22.07 -6.74
N ALA A 169 -9.45 23.01 -6.38
CA ALA A 169 -8.11 23.06 -6.93
C ALA A 169 -7.30 21.80 -6.58
N ASN A 170 -7.39 21.31 -5.35
CA ASN A 170 -6.70 20.07 -4.92
C ASN A 170 -7.21 18.84 -5.68
N VAL A 171 -8.51 18.75 -5.96
CA VAL A 171 -9.08 17.69 -6.81
C VAL A 171 -8.52 17.75 -8.22
N GLN A 172 -8.47 18.94 -8.84
CA GLN A 172 -7.92 19.08 -10.19
C GLN A 172 -6.41 18.79 -10.23
N LEU A 173 -5.65 19.24 -9.23
CA LEU A 173 -4.23 18.95 -9.09
C LEU A 173 -3.97 17.45 -8.93
N THR A 174 -4.82 16.76 -8.18
CA THR A 174 -4.78 15.30 -8.05
C THR A 174 -5.02 14.61 -9.40
N ARG A 175 -6.03 15.05 -10.17
CA ARG A 175 -6.28 14.51 -11.53
C ARG A 175 -5.13 14.77 -12.49
N ILE A 176 -4.53 15.96 -12.44
CA ILE A 176 -3.34 16.30 -13.24
C ILE A 176 -2.19 15.36 -12.87
N HIS A 177 -1.96 15.14 -11.57
CA HIS A 177 -0.94 14.21 -11.10
C HIS A 177 -1.17 12.79 -11.63
N GLU A 178 -2.39 12.27 -11.54
CA GLU A 178 -2.74 10.94 -12.04
C GLU A 178 -2.49 10.80 -13.54
N HIS A 179 -2.88 11.82 -14.32
CA HIS A 179 -2.63 11.86 -15.76
C HIS A 179 -1.13 11.92 -16.10
N LEU A 180 -0.37 12.74 -15.35
CA LEU A 180 1.08 12.77 -15.47
C LEU A 180 1.68 11.41 -15.10
N PHE A 181 1.17 10.76 -14.05
CA PHE A 181 1.71 9.49 -13.56
C PHE A 181 1.47 8.36 -14.57
N ALA A 182 0.29 8.32 -15.19
CA ALA A 182 -0.02 7.37 -16.26
C ALA A 182 0.91 7.52 -17.48
N ARG A 183 1.33 8.75 -17.80
CA ARG A 183 2.23 9.02 -18.93
C ARG A 183 3.71 8.81 -18.59
N ASN A 184 4.13 9.36 -17.46
CA ASN A 184 5.51 9.34 -17.01
C ASN A 184 5.56 9.46 -15.47
N PRO A 185 5.69 8.32 -14.75
CA PRO A 185 5.75 8.30 -13.29
C PRO A 185 6.86 9.18 -12.70
N THR A 186 7.99 9.31 -13.40
CA THR A 186 9.12 10.15 -12.97
C THR A 186 8.75 11.62 -12.98
N VAL A 187 8.17 12.11 -14.08
CA VAL A 187 7.71 13.50 -14.17
C VAL A 187 6.63 13.78 -13.14
N ALA A 188 5.68 12.87 -12.96
CA ALA A 188 4.63 13.00 -11.95
C ALA A 188 5.19 13.07 -10.52
N CYS A 189 6.20 12.26 -10.21
CA CYS A 189 6.84 12.27 -8.91
C CYS A 189 7.64 13.55 -8.66
N VAL A 190 8.34 14.08 -9.67
CA VAL A 190 9.02 15.38 -9.59
C VAL A 190 7.99 16.49 -9.36
N TRP A 191 6.94 16.53 -10.18
CA TRP A 191 5.86 17.50 -10.07
C TRP A 191 5.21 17.45 -8.69
N ARG A 192 4.82 16.25 -8.22
CA ARG A 192 4.25 16.04 -6.89
C ARG A 192 5.15 16.62 -5.80
N ARG A 193 6.45 16.32 -5.81
CA ARG A 193 7.39 16.84 -4.81
C ARG A 193 7.47 18.36 -4.83
N GLN A 194 7.57 18.97 -6.01
CA GLN A 194 7.60 20.42 -6.16
C GLN A 194 6.30 21.06 -5.67
N THR A 195 5.16 20.47 -6.04
CA THR A 195 3.84 20.95 -5.62
C THR A 195 3.64 20.80 -4.11
N PHE A 196 4.06 19.68 -3.49
CA PHE A 196 4.02 19.49 -2.03
C PHE A 196 5.00 20.37 -1.27
N SER A 197 6.10 20.81 -1.89
CA SER A 197 7.01 21.78 -1.28
C SER A 197 6.43 23.19 -1.26
N ALA A 198 5.52 23.50 -2.20
CA ALA A 198 4.77 24.75 -2.27
C ALA A 198 3.39 24.67 -1.56
N ALA A 199 3.08 23.53 -0.94
CA ALA A 199 1.78 23.30 -0.31
C ALA A 199 1.64 24.06 1.02
N VAL A 200 0.39 24.26 1.44
CA VAL A 200 0.05 24.77 2.78
C VAL A 200 0.80 23.99 3.88
N GLU A 201 1.34 24.68 4.89
CA GLU A 201 2.15 24.03 5.92
C GLU A 201 1.31 23.22 6.92
N SER A 202 0.08 23.66 7.18
CA SER A 202 -0.89 23.04 8.08
C SER A 202 -2.32 23.21 7.55
N CYS A 203 -3.22 22.32 7.98
CA CYS A 203 -4.64 22.44 7.65
C CYS A 203 -5.30 23.47 8.59
N THR A 204 -5.80 24.57 8.02
CA THR A 204 -6.61 25.52 8.80
C THR A 204 -7.90 24.85 9.32
N PRO A 205 -8.52 25.38 10.39
CA PRO A 205 -9.80 24.86 10.88
C PRO A 205 -10.89 24.82 9.79
N ASP A 206 -10.98 25.85 8.97
CA ASP A 206 -11.98 25.95 7.90
C ASP A 206 -11.73 24.92 6.79
N MET A 207 -10.47 24.68 6.41
CA MET A 207 -10.11 23.61 5.49
C MET A 207 -10.47 22.24 6.07
N SER A 208 -10.15 22.03 7.35
CA SER A 208 -10.43 20.76 8.04
C SER A 208 -11.93 20.48 8.09
N LEU A 209 -12.74 21.51 8.38
CA LEU A 209 -14.20 21.42 8.35
C LEU A 209 -14.71 21.16 6.94
N SER A 210 -14.17 21.86 5.93
CA SER A 210 -14.58 21.66 4.54
C SER A 210 -14.33 20.23 4.07
N ILE A 211 -13.15 19.66 4.36
CA ILE A 211 -12.83 18.25 4.09
C ILE A 211 -13.87 17.34 4.77
N LEU A 212 -14.13 17.56 6.06
CA LEU A 212 -15.05 16.70 6.81
C LEU A 212 -16.51 16.84 6.36
N TYR A 213 -16.97 18.02 5.94
CA TYR A 213 -18.33 18.20 5.42
C TYR A 213 -18.51 17.59 4.03
N GLU A 214 -17.44 17.49 3.25
CA GLU A 214 -17.48 16.78 1.97
C GLU A 214 -17.54 15.27 2.17
N GLN A 215 -16.75 14.73 3.11
CA GLN A 215 -16.65 13.29 3.33
C GLN A 215 -17.74 12.73 4.25
N LEU A 216 -18.18 13.50 5.26
CA LEU A 216 -19.09 13.06 6.32
C LEU A 216 -20.14 14.15 6.67
N PRO A 217 -20.96 14.60 5.69
CA PRO A 217 -21.88 15.72 5.89
C PRO A 217 -22.91 15.47 7.01
N SER A 218 -23.44 14.26 7.14
CA SER A 218 -24.47 13.94 8.14
C SER A 218 -23.86 13.86 9.54
N LEU A 219 -22.72 13.20 9.69
CA LEU A 219 -22.01 13.12 10.96
C LEU A 219 -21.59 14.52 11.44
N MET A 220 -21.06 15.37 10.55
CA MET A 220 -20.61 16.71 10.94
C MET A 220 -21.76 17.61 11.41
N LYS A 221 -22.98 17.43 10.88
CA LYS A 221 -24.19 18.10 11.41
C LYS A 221 -24.49 17.64 12.84
N VAL A 222 -24.47 16.33 13.10
CA VAL A 222 -24.73 15.76 14.42
C VAL A 222 -23.66 16.17 15.44
N LEU A 223 -22.40 16.26 15.01
CA LEU A 223 -21.28 16.73 15.83
C LEU A 223 -21.22 18.26 15.94
N THR A 224 -22.18 19.01 15.41
CA THR A 224 -22.26 20.47 15.47
C THR A 224 -21.03 21.18 14.89
N GLY A 225 -20.42 20.61 13.86
CA GLY A 225 -19.21 21.17 13.24
C GLY A 225 -17.97 21.15 14.13
N LYS A 226 -17.92 20.30 15.17
CA LYS A 226 -16.74 20.17 16.02
C LYS A 226 -15.64 19.37 15.32
N LEU A 227 -14.44 19.93 15.27
CA LEU A 227 -13.29 19.25 14.69
C LEU A 227 -12.86 18.04 15.55
N PRO A 228 -12.47 16.92 14.91
CA PRO A 228 -11.97 15.75 15.61
C PRO A 228 -10.59 16.06 16.21
N THR A 229 -10.58 16.18 17.54
CA THR A 229 -9.37 16.45 18.32
C THR A 229 -9.22 15.41 19.42
N ALA A 230 -7.98 15.05 19.75
CA ALA A 230 -7.66 14.11 20.81
C ALA A 230 -6.50 14.66 21.65
N GLY A 231 -6.75 14.97 22.92
CA GLY A 231 -5.74 15.56 23.80
C GLY A 231 -5.21 16.92 23.31
N GLY A 232 -6.07 17.72 22.66
CA GLY A 232 -5.69 19.02 22.09
C GLY A 232 -5.00 18.96 20.72
N ILE A 233 -4.78 17.77 20.18
CA ILE A 233 -4.17 17.57 18.86
C ILE A 233 -5.25 17.40 17.81
N SER A 234 -5.17 18.16 16.71
CA SER A 234 -6.03 17.98 15.53
C SER A 234 -5.67 16.69 14.80
N ILE A 235 -6.66 15.82 14.60
CA ILE A 235 -6.46 14.57 13.87
C ILE A 235 -6.24 14.86 12.38
N ILE A 236 -6.94 15.85 11.82
CA ILE A 236 -6.82 16.23 10.42
C ILE A 236 -5.43 16.80 10.12
N ASP A 237 -4.89 17.62 11.01
CA ASP A 237 -3.54 18.17 10.83
C ASP A 237 -2.47 17.08 10.97
N SER A 238 -2.68 16.12 11.89
CA SER A 238 -1.81 14.93 12.01
C SER A 238 -1.88 14.03 10.78
N ALA A 239 -3.06 13.85 10.19
CA ALA A 239 -3.26 13.10 8.96
C ALA A 239 -2.65 13.82 7.75
N TYR A 240 -2.72 15.15 7.71
CA TYR A 240 -2.06 15.94 6.68
C TYR A 240 -0.54 15.86 6.78
N ALA A 241 0.03 15.96 8.00
CA ALA A 241 1.46 15.73 8.23
C ALA A 241 1.89 14.31 7.81
N PHE A 242 1.05 13.31 8.03
CA PHE A 242 1.27 11.95 7.55
C PHE A 242 1.24 11.86 6.01
N SER A 243 0.27 12.50 5.35
CA SER A 243 0.21 12.59 3.88
C SER A 243 1.45 13.30 3.31
N ARG A 244 1.87 14.42 3.92
CA ARG A 244 3.11 15.12 3.56
C ARG A 244 4.35 14.25 3.76
N MET A 245 4.41 13.42 4.81
CA MET A 245 5.49 12.45 4.95
C MET A 245 5.50 11.52 3.74
N LEU A 246 4.38 10.87 3.41
CA LEU A 246 4.25 9.94 2.27
C LEU A 246 4.60 10.57 0.91
N HIS A 247 4.15 11.81 0.70
CA HIS A 247 4.19 12.49 -0.60
C HIS A 247 5.23 13.62 -0.71
N GLY A 248 6.00 13.90 0.34
CA GLY A 248 7.00 14.96 0.36
C GLY A 248 8.44 14.49 0.23
N ALA A 249 8.73 13.20 0.45
CA ALA A 249 10.12 12.75 0.49
C ALA A 249 10.81 12.73 -0.88
N ALA A 250 12.10 13.08 -0.88
CA ALA A 250 12.99 12.98 -2.04
C ALA A 250 13.25 11.51 -2.42
N ALA A 251 13.47 11.27 -3.71
CA ALA A 251 13.89 9.96 -4.19
C ALA A 251 15.30 9.65 -3.66
N SER A 252 15.43 8.63 -2.80
CA SER A 252 16.75 8.21 -2.32
C SER A 252 17.48 7.34 -3.34
N SER A 253 18.80 7.45 -3.35
CA SER A 253 19.77 6.80 -4.23
C SER A 253 19.76 5.26 -4.25
N ALA A 254 18.90 4.60 -3.46
CA ALA A 254 18.76 3.16 -3.39
C ALA A 254 17.33 2.75 -3.77
N ALA A 255 17.10 2.44 -5.05
CA ALA A 255 16.00 1.64 -5.58
C ALA A 255 14.54 2.02 -5.21
N THR A 256 14.28 3.08 -4.45
CA THR A 256 12.94 3.65 -4.24
C THR A 256 12.58 4.51 -5.43
N ALA A 257 12.43 3.83 -6.57
CA ALA A 257 11.88 4.35 -7.81
C ALA A 257 10.58 5.10 -7.54
N ASP A 258 10.42 6.25 -8.21
CA ASP A 258 9.20 7.05 -8.41
C ASP A 258 7.91 6.37 -7.96
N ALA A 259 7.66 6.39 -6.65
CA ALA A 259 6.55 5.70 -6.03
C ALA A 259 5.53 6.71 -5.53
N PHE A 260 4.28 6.29 -5.61
CA PHE A 260 3.12 7.03 -5.18
C PHE A 260 2.32 6.19 -4.20
N TYR A 261 1.93 6.77 -3.06
CA TYR A 261 1.14 6.06 -2.06
C TYR A 261 -0.35 6.32 -2.29
N ARG A 262 -1.19 5.31 -2.08
CA ARG A 262 -2.64 5.48 -1.94
C ARG A 262 -3.12 4.81 -0.68
N ALA A 263 -4.06 5.44 -0.01
CA ALA A 263 -4.82 4.81 1.06
C ALA A 263 -6.04 4.09 0.49
N PHE A 264 -6.52 3.09 1.23
CA PHE A 264 -7.79 2.45 0.94
C PHE A 264 -8.49 2.04 2.24
N VAL A 265 -9.82 2.11 2.20
CA VAL A 265 -10.72 1.61 3.23
C VAL A 265 -11.62 0.55 2.58
N PRO A 266 -11.57 -0.71 3.04
CA PRO A 266 -12.49 -1.74 2.54
C PRO A 266 -13.94 -1.39 2.83
N GLU A 267 -14.82 -1.62 1.84
CA GLU A 267 -16.26 -1.38 1.95
C GLU A 267 -16.88 -2.24 3.07
N LEU A 268 -17.83 -1.67 3.81
CA LEU A 268 -18.59 -2.37 4.84
C LEU A 268 -19.33 -3.59 4.27
N GLY A 269 -19.27 -4.73 4.96
CA GLY A 269 -19.92 -5.98 4.55
C GLY A 269 -19.22 -6.74 3.42
N SER A 270 -18.17 -6.17 2.80
CA SER A 270 -17.38 -6.84 1.77
C SER A 270 -16.57 -8.03 2.32
N ALA A 271 -16.20 -8.96 1.44
CA ALA A 271 -15.39 -10.11 1.81
C ALA A 271 -13.96 -9.70 2.17
N LEU A 272 -13.35 -10.38 3.14
CA LEU A 272 -11.97 -10.08 3.51
C LEU A 272 -10.96 -10.61 2.50
N TYR A 273 -10.02 -9.75 2.11
CA TYR A 273 -8.86 -10.09 1.29
C TYR A 273 -7.60 -10.16 2.18
N PRO A 274 -7.09 -11.35 2.56
CA PRO A 274 -6.01 -11.49 3.54
C PRO A 274 -4.69 -10.79 3.17
N ARG A 275 -4.47 -10.52 1.88
CA ARG A 275 -3.29 -9.80 1.39
C ARG A 275 -3.35 -8.29 1.66
N GLN A 276 -4.56 -7.73 1.73
CA GLN A 276 -4.81 -6.29 1.89
C GLN A 276 -5.33 -5.94 3.28
N ILE A 277 -5.92 -6.91 4.00
CA ILE A 277 -6.64 -6.67 5.24
C ILE A 277 -6.00 -7.47 6.38
N GLU A 278 -5.86 -6.81 7.53
CA GLU A 278 -5.47 -7.39 8.79
C GLU A 278 -6.65 -7.35 9.76
N LEU A 279 -7.10 -8.53 10.18
CA LEU A 279 -8.12 -8.65 11.23
C LEU A 279 -7.52 -8.37 12.60
N VAL A 280 -7.93 -7.27 13.22
CA VAL A 280 -7.53 -6.91 14.59
C VAL A 280 -8.29 -7.74 15.63
N LYS A 281 -9.52 -8.13 15.31
CA LYS A 281 -10.36 -9.01 16.14
C LYS A 281 -11.03 -10.06 15.26
N ARG A 282 -10.66 -11.33 15.48
CA ARG A 282 -11.29 -12.49 14.83
C ARG A 282 -12.65 -12.75 15.46
N CYS A 283 -13.59 -13.26 14.67
CA CYS A 283 -14.88 -13.70 15.17
C CYS A 283 -15.00 -15.23 15.14
N LEU A 284 -15.88 -15.77 15.99
CA LEU A 284 -16.10 -17.21 16.14
C LEU A 284 -16.69 -17.89 14.89
N LYS A 285 -17.21 -17.13 13.92
CA LYS A 285 -17.73 -17.66 12.65
C LYS A 285 -16.61 -18.07 11.69
N SER A 286 -15.50 -17.34 11.69
CA SER A 286 -14.26 -17.69 10.97
C SER A 286 -13.78 -19.09 11.35
N GLU A 287 -13.87 -19.44 12.65
CA GLU A 287 -13.49 -20.76 13.17
C GLU A 287 -14.39 -21.90 12.66
N ARG A 288 -15.59 -21.58 12.15
CA ARG A 288 -16.55 -22.54 11.57
C ARG A 288 -16.45 -22.62 10.04
N GLY A 289 -15.52 -21.91 9.42
CA GLY A 289 -15.35 -21.86 7.96
C GLY A 289 -16.32 -20.92 7.24
N GLU A 290 -17.04 -20.05 7.95
CA GLU A 290 -17.84 -18.98 7.34
C GLU A 290 -16.93 -17.85 6.83
N ILE A 291 -17.35 -17.19 5.75
CA ILE A 291 -16.61 -16.06 5.17
C ILE A 291 -16.70 -14.86 6.13
N ASP A 292 -15.53 -14.37 6.55
CA ASP A 292 -15.43 -13.12 7.30
C ASP A 292 -15.78 -11.91 6.41
N ARG A 293 -16.48 -10.94 7.00
CA ARG A 293 -16.88 -9.69 6.34
C ARG A 293 -16.36 -8.47 7.08
N VAL A 294 -16.06 -7.40 6.34
CA VAL A 294 -15.63 -6.12 6.91
C VAL A 294 -16.75 -5.54 7.78
N GLY A 295 -16.52 -5.41 9.08
CA GLY A 295 -17.45 -4.74 10.00
C GLY A 295 -17.15 -3.25 10.14
N ALA A 296 -15.88 -2.92 10.33
CA ALA A 296 -15.39 -1.55 10.39
C ALA A 296 -13.89 -1.51 10.13
N THR A 297 -13.41 -0.39 9.61
CA THR A 297 -12.00 -0.14 9.33
C THR A 297 -11.50 0.74 10.45
N ILE A 298 -10.52 0.23 11.16
CA ILE A 298 -9.95 0.88 12.33
C ILE A 298 -8.81 1.82 11.93
N PHE A 299 -8.10 1.46 10.87
CA PHE A 299 -7.08 2.28 10.24
C PHE A 299 -6.94 1.91 8.76
N PRO A 300 -6.80 2.88 7.83
CA PRO A 300 -6.75 2.61 6.40
C PRO A 300 -5.52 1.78 6.01
N GLY A 301 -5.67 1.00 4.95
CA GLY A 301 -4.55 0.32 4.30
C GLY A 301 -3.76 1.29 3.43
N LEU A 302 -2.50 0.95 3.11
CA LEU A 302 -1.63 1.75 2.25
C LEU A 302 -1.02 0.87 1.17
N VAL A 303 -1.10 1.35 -0.06
CA VAL A 303 -0.50 0.75 -1.25
C VAL A 303 0.56 1.70 -1.79
N LYS A 304 1.74 1.16 -2.05
CA LYS A 304 2.79 1.80 -2.81
C LYS A 304 2.65 1.39 -4.27
N ILE A 305 2.36 2.36 -5.12
CA ILE A 305 2.27 2.23 -6.57
C ILE A 305 3.65 2.60 -7.13
N SER A 306 4.26 1.67 -7.85
CA SER A 306 5.57 1.84 -8.49
C SER A 306 5.50 1.41 -9.95
N ARG A 307 6.38 1.97 -10.78
CA ARG A 307 6.44 1.62 -12.20
C ARG A 307 6.85 0.15 -12.38
N GLY A 308 6.15 -0.57 -13.24
CA GLY A 308 6.54 -1.92 -13.64
C GLY A 308 7.89 -1.93 -14.38
N PRO A 309 8.61 -3.07 -14.38
CA PRO A 309 9.85 -3.18 -15.14
C PRO A 309 9.60 -2.86 -16.63
N THR A 310 10.52 -2.13 -17.25
CA THR A 310 10.45 -1.86 -18.68
C THR A 310 10.85 -3.13 -19.43
N ALA A 311 9.97 -3.62 -20.30
CA ALA A 311 10.24 -4.78 -21.11
C ALA A 311 11.34 -4.47 -22.16
N PRO A 312 12.04 -5.49 -22.69
CA PRO A 312 13.15 -5.30 -23.63
C PRO A 312 12.76 -4.57 -24.93
N ASN A 313 11.47 -4.53 -25.26
CA ASN A 313 10.89 -3.81 -26.40
C ASN A 313 10.65 -2.32 -26.12
N GLY A 314 11.00 -1.81 -24.93
CA GLY A 314 10.76 -0.43 -24.52
C GLY A 314 9.34 -0.15 -24.02
N GLU A 315 8.45 -1.16 -24.00
CA GLU A 315 7.13 -1.03 -23.38
C GLU A 315 7.27 -1.01 -21.87
N VAL A 316 6.57 -0.07 -21.25
CA VAL A 316 6.54 0.08 -19.80
C VAL A 316 5.56 -0.95 -19.23
N GLY A 317 6.05 -1.87 -18.39
CA GLY A 317 5.18 -2.83 -17.72
C GLY A 317 4.15 -2.14 -16.82
N GLU A 318 3.04 -2.84 -16.56
CA GLU A 318 1.96 -2.37 -15.68
C GLU A 318 2.48 -1.91 -14.31
N ASN A 319 1.80 -0.92 -13.72
CA ASN A 319 2.14 -0.43 -12.39
C ASN A 319 2.08 -1.57 -11.36
N THR A 320 3.13 -1.69 -10.56
CA THR A 320 3.20 -2.65 -9.45
C THR A 320 2.58 -2.02 -8.21
N HIS A 321 1.55 -2.67 -7.67
CA HIS A 321 0.85 -2.25 -6.46
C HIS A 321 1.30 -3.11 -5.27
N THR A 322 2.12 -2.53 -4.40
CA THR A 322 2.66 -3.21 -3.22
C THR A 322 1.95 -2.72 -1.98
N VAL A 323 1.22 -3.59 -1.28
CA VAL A 323 0.62 -3.26 0.02
C VAL A 323 1.74 -3.07 1.04
N VAL A 324 1.99 -1.83 1.45
CA VAL A 324 3.01 -1.49 2.47
C VAL A 324 2.43 -1.51 3.89
N ARG A 325 1.11 -1.37 3.99
CA ARG A 325 0.35 -1.55 5.23
C ARG A 325 -1.02 -2.13 4.90
N ARG A 326 -1.40 -3.21 5.56
CA ARG A 326 -2.77 -3.74 5.45
C ARG A 326 -3.76 -2.84 6.19
N ALA A 327 -4.97 -2.73 5.66
CA ALA A 327 -6.06 -2.08 6.37
C ALA A 327 -6.36 -2.87 7.65
N GLN A 328 -6.45 -2.18 8.79
CA GLN A 328 -6.79 -2.81 10.06
C GLN A 328 -8.31 -2.82 10.20
N VAL A 329 -8.89 -4.02 10.28
CA VAL A 329 -10.35 -4.21 10.20
C VAL A 329 -10.83 -5.03 11.38
N ILE A 330 -12.04 -4.73 11.85
CA ILE A 330 -12.81 -5.59 12.75
C ILE A 330 -13.87 -6.29 11.93
N CYS A 331 -13.99 -7.61 12.11
CA CYS A 331 -15.00 -8.41 11.43
C CYS A 331 -16.42 -8.03 11.91
N GLU A 332 -17.41 -8.01 11.03
CA GLU A 332 -18.81 -7.66 11.34
C GLU A 332 -19.35 -8.44 12.54
N CYS A 333 -19.15 -9.76 12.54
CA CYS A 333 -19.53 -10.64 13.65
C CYS A 333 -18.81 -10.34 14.98
N ALA A 334 -17.60 -9.77 14.94
CA ALA A 334 -16.86 -9.41 16.14
C ALA A 334 -17.30 -8.08 16.77
N MET A 335 -18.06 -7.27 16.02
CA MET A 335 -18.67 -6.02 16.50
C MET A 335 -19.99 -6.25 17.26
N GLY A 336 -20.52 -7.49 17.27
CA GLY A 336 -21.81 -7.80 17.90
C GLY A 336 -23.02 -7.59 16.98
N GLY A 337 -22.81 -7.54 15.65
CA GLY A 337 -23.90 -7.47 14.69
C GLY A 337 -24.78 -8.73 14.75
N VAL A 338 -26.09 -8.53 14.93
CA VAL A 338 -27.10 -9.48 14.45
C VAL A 338 -26.96 -9.51 12.93
N PRO A 339 -26.91 -10.68 12.26
CA PRO A 339 -26.72 -10.74 10.83
C PRO A 339 -27.77 -9.88 10.14
N ARG A 340 -27.33 -8.81 9.45
CA ARG A 340 -28.17 -8.17 8.44
C ARG A 340 -28.45 -9.25 7.41
N THR A 341 -29.68 -9.77 7.39
CA THR A 341 -30.17 -10.57 6.27
C THR A 341 -29.89 -9.74 5.02
N SER A 342 -28.97 -10.24 4.19
CA SER A 342 -28.61 -9.67 2.91
C SER A 342 -29.87 -9.17 2.21
N ALA A 343 -30.01 -7.85 2.11
CA ALA A 343 -30.87 -7.27 1.10
C ALA A 343 -30.43 -7.89 -0.23
N GLN A 344 -31.40 -8.47 -0.92
CA GLN A 344 -31.23 -9.21 -2.15
C GLN A 344 -30.33 -8.42 -3.10
N SER A 345 -29.21 -9.03 -3.46
CA SER A 345 -28.52 -8.69 -4.70
C SER A 345 -29.55 -8.86 -5.84
N PRO A 346 -29.74 -7.89 -6.75
CA PRO A 346 -30.44 -8.18 -7.98
C PRO A 346 -29.62 -9.24 -8.72
N ASP A 347 -30.23 -10.42 -8.85
CA ASP A 347 -29.73 -11.56 -9.58
C ASP A 347 -29.38 -11.10 -11.01
N LEU A 348 -28.09 -10.89 -11.27
CA LEU A 348 -27.57 -10.68 -12.61
C LEU A 348 -27.72 -12.01 -13.32
N GLY A 349 -28.76 -12.07 -14.15
CA GLY A 349 -29.26 -13.24 -14.84
C GLY A 349 -28.17 -14.19 -15.32
N ALA A 350 -28.33 -15.44 -14.89
CA ALA A 350 -27.74 -16.60 -15.54
C ALA A 350 -27.96 -16.49 -17.06
N ALA A 351 -26.86 -16.45 -17.80
CA ALA A 351 -26.87 -16.56 -19.24
C ALA A 351 -27.52 -17.90 -19.64
N PRO A 352 -28.51 -17.93 -20.54
CA PRO A 352 -28.95 -19.18 -21.13
C PRO A 352 -27.85 -19.68 -22.08
N GLY A 353 -27.46 -20.94 -21.90
CA GLY A 353 -26.50 -21.63 -22.75
C GLY A 353 -26.98 -21.76 -24.20
N PRO A 354 -26.09 -22.11 -25.14
CA PRO A 354 -26.40 -22.13 -26.55
C PRO A 354 -27.35 -23.29 -26.87
N GLU A 355 -28.58 -22.95 -27.24
CA GLU A 355 -29.58 -23.91 -27.69
C GLU A 355 -29.16 -24.47 -29.05
N GLN A 356 -28.94 -25.78 -29.09
CA GLN A 356 -28.58 -26.53 -30.29
C GLN A 356 -29.76 -26.55 -31.26
N MET A 357 -29.51 -25.96 -32.41
CA MET A 357 -30.29 -26.03 -33.64
C MET A 357 -30.50 -27.49 -34.08
N GLN A 358 -31.75 -27.96 -34.11
CA GLN A 358 -32.18 -29.08 -34.94
C GLN A 358 -33.50 -28.78 -35.66
N PRO A 359 -33.71 -29.32 -36.88
CA PRO A 359 -34.67 -28.78 -37.82
C PRO A 359 -36.03 -29.51 -37.82
N GLY A 360 -37.08 -28.72 -38.03
CA GLY A 360 -38.24 -29.03 -38.87
C GLY A 360 -39.19 -30.17 -38.46
N ASN A 361 -40.46 -29.84 -38.22
CA ASN A 361 -41.49 -30.38 -39.08
C ASN A 361 -42.80 -29.59 -39.10
N ASN A 362 -43.39 -29.55 -40.30
CA ASN A 362 -44.64 -28.93 -40.70
C ASN A 362 -45.86 -29.38 -39.88
N THR A 363 -46.82 -28.48 -39.64
CA THR A 363 -48.18 -28.65 -40.19
C THR A 363 -48.98 -27.34 -40.15
N LEU A 364 -49.45 -26.93 -41.34
CA LEU A 364 -50.47 -25.91 -41.54
C LEU A 364 -51.81 -26.38 -40.96
N GLY A 365 -52.55 -25.43 -40.39
CA GLY A 365 -53.95 -25.61 -40.03
C GLY A 365 -54.88 -25.73 -41.24
N MET A 366 -55.97 -26.45 -41.02
CA MET A 366 -57.20 -26.41 -41.81
C MET A 366 -58.36 -26.55 -40.81
N TYR A 367 -59.27 -25.56 -40.89
CA TYR A 367 -60.54 -25.34 -40.19
C TYR A 367 -60.51 -24.69 -38.82
#